data_AF-A0A958GLZ0-F1
#
_entry.id   AF-A0A958GLZ0-F1
#
_cell.length_a   1.000
_cell.length_b   1.000
_cell.length_c   1.000
_cell.angle_alpha   90.00
_cell.angle_beta   90.00
_cell.angle_gamma   90.00
#
_symmetry.space_group_name_H-M   'P 1'
#
loop_
_entity.id
_entity.type
_entity.pdbx_description
1 polymer ?
#
loop_
_entity_poly.entity_id
_entity_poly.type
_entity_poly.pdbx_seq_one_letter_code
_entity_poly.pdbx_strand_id
1 'polypeptide(L)'
;QTLTDKEYQRLRDAAIRVMQKIGVDTGGSNVQFAMNPKDGRFVVIEMNPRVSRSSALASKATGFPIAKISAKLAVGYTLDEIENDITRVTPACFEPALDYTVVKIPRFTFEKFPLAEPVLGTQMKSVGEAMSFGRNFREALQKAMYSLEVDSAGFDRVKKFSALSKGELLDAIAVPGPERLWMLGEALRSGASEAEVHARTAVDPWFVREIGKIIQLEKDLAQHGKDVLLNSDALAEIKAEGLSDKRIAEIVGIPESEVRSHRSRSGVVPEYNLVDTCAGEFEAFTPYYYGTYEPKGAIQNTMSDPQGTSKNEKKRVVILGSGPNRIGQGIEFDYCCVHAALSLAENGYESVMVNCNPETVSTDYDTSDRLYFEPLTLESVLNICKRENPYGVIVQFGGQTPLKLAQALDEEGVPILGTTPQSIDLAEDRERFAGVLKDLNLKQTEFAF
;
A
#
# COMPACT_ATOMS: atom_id res chain seq x y z
N GLN A 1 -11.80 12.88 6.69
CA GLN A 1 -10.85 13.45 7.67
C GLN A 1 -11.27 14.84 8.11
N THR A 2 -11.45 15.81 7.20
CA THR A 2 -11.71 17.22 7.57
C THR A 2 -13.17 17.69 7.41
N LEU A 3 -14.11 16.75 7.30
CA LEU A 3 -15.54 17.06 7.34
C LEU A 3 -16.03 16.98 8.78
N THR A 4 -16.84 17.95 9.20
CA THR A 4 -17.70 17.76 10.36
C THR A 4 -18.76 16.70 10.05
N ASP A 5 -19.31 16.04 11.09
CA ASP A 5 -20.41 15.09 10.89
C ASP A 5 -21.60 15.74 10.14
N LYS A 6 -21.94 17.00 10.45
CA LYS A 6 -22.98 17.75 9.73
C LYS A 6 -22.71 17.87 8.22
N GLU A 7 -21.47 18.14 7.83
CA GLU A 7 -21.11 18.22 6.41
C GLU A 7 -21.12 16.84 5.75
N TYR A 8 -20.63 15.82 6.47
CA TYR A 8 -20.66 14.43 6.01
C TYR A 8 -22.09 13.95 5.75
N GLN A 9 -23.02 14.13 6.69
CA GLN A 9 -24.43 13.75 6.52
C GLN A 9 -25.09 14.49 5.35
N ARG A 10 -24.77 15.79 5.14
CA ARG A 10 -25.28 16.54 3.98
C ARG A 10 -24.81 15.96 2.65
N LEU A 11 -23.55 15.52 2.56
CA LEU A 11 -23.00 14.87 1.36
C LEU A 11 -23.58 13.47 1.18
N ARG A 12 -23.70 12.69 2.27
CA ARG A 12 -24.31 11.36 2.30
C ARG A 12 -25.75 11.39 1.75
N ASP A 13 -26.59 12.28 2.29
CA ASP A 13 -27.96 12.44 1.83
C ASP A 13 -28.02 12.91 0.36
N ALA A 14 -27.09 13.76 -0.05
CA ALA A 14 -27.01 14.20 -1.45
C ALA A 14 -26.65 13.05 -2.39
N ALA A 15 -25.73 12.17 -2.01
CA ALA A 15 -25.36 10.99 -2.79
C ALA A 15 -26.55 10.05 -2.98
N ILE A 16 -27.31 9.79 -1.91
CA ILE A 16 -28.54 8.97 -1.96
C ILE A 16 -29.57 9.61 -2.89
N ARG A 17 -29.82 10.93 -2.78
CA ARG A 17 -30.75 11.63 -3.67
C ARG A 17 -30.32 11.61 -5.14
N VAL A 18 -29.01 11.72 -5.42
CA VAL A 18 -28.48 11.62 -6.79
C VAL A 18 -28.73 10.23 -7.35
N MET A 19 -28.42 9.17 -6.59
CA MET A 19 -28.70 7.77 -6.97
C MET A 19 -30.18 7.55 -7.34
N GLN A 20 -31.08 7.94 -6.44
CA GLN A 20 -32.52 7.83 -6.63
C GLN A 20 -33.01 8.64 -7.85
N LYS A 21 -32.45 9.84 -8.06
CA LYS A 21 -32.87 10.71 -9.17
C LYS A 21 -32.41 10.19 -10.53
N ILE A 22 -31.24 9.55 -10.60
CA ILE A 22 -30.73 8.92 -11.81
C ILE A 22 -31.42 7.58 -12.08
N GLY A 23 -31.97 6.92 -11.04
CA GLY A 23 -32.69 5.65 -11.16
C GLY A 23 -31.75 4.43 -11.11
N VAL A 24 -30.70 4.50 -10.29
CA VAL A 24 -29.86 3.34 -10.00
C VAL A 24 -30.44 2.60 -8.79
N ASP A 25 -31.34 1.64 -9.05
CA ASP A 25 -32.10 0.95 -8.00
C ASP A 25 -31.43 -0.36 -7.52
N THR A 26 -30.59 -0.99 -8.33
CA THR A 26 -30.09 -2.36 -8.10
C THR A 26 -28.58 -2.50 -8.30
N GLY A 27 -27.78 -1.60 -7.73
CA GLY A 27 -26.31 -1.68 -7.80
C GLY A 27 -25.58 -0.49 -7.19
N GLY A 28 -24.25 -0.58 -7.14
CA GLY A 28 -23.38 0.50 -6.66
C GLY A 28 -23.09 1.58 -7.71
N SER A 29 -22.75 2.78 -7.25
CA SER A 29 -22.25 3.88 -8.09
C SER A 29 -21.27 4.76 -7.31
N ASN A 30 -20.52 5.59 -8.03
CA ASN A 30 -19.64 6.60 -7.43
C ASN A 30 -20.21 8.01 -7.68
N VAL A 31 -20.33 8.82 -6.63
CA VAL A 31 -20.77 10.23 -6.71
C VAL A 31 -19.63 11.13 -6.26
N GLN A 32 -19.36 12.19 -7.03
CA GLN A 32 -18.27 13.12 -6.75
C GLN A 32 -18.80 14.50 -6.38
N PHE A 33 -18.13 15.13 -5.43
CA PHE A 33 -18.47 16.47 -4.92
C PHE A 33 -17.23 17.35 -4.90
N ALA A 34 -17.44 18.67 -5.04
CA ALA A 34 -16.46 19.67 -4.66
C ALA A 34 -17.05 20.53 -3.54
N MET A 35 -16.29 20.75 -2.47
CA MET A 35 -16.71 21.55 -1.32
C MET A 35 -15.79 22.76 -1.16
N ASN A 36 -16.37 23.94 -0.97
CA ASN A 36 -15.64 25.15 -0.62
C ASN A 36 -15.25 25.08 0.87
N PRO A 37 -13.95 25.06 1.20
CA PRO A 37 -13.49 24.91 2.58
C PRO A 37 -13.81 26.12 3.48
N LYS A 38 -14.20 27.26 2.90
CA LYS A 38 -14.49 28.48 3.67
C LYS A 38 -15.88 28.50 4.31
N ASP A 39 -16.85 27.87 3.66
CA ASP A 39 -18.28 27.99 4.02
C ASP A 39 -19.05 26.66 3.96
N GLY A 40 -18.39 25.55 3.58
CA GLY A 40 -19.03 24.24 3.49
C GLY A 40 -20.08 24.15 2.38
N ARG A 41 -20.09 25.09 1.42
CA ARG A 41 -20.90 24.97 0.20
C ARG A 41 -20.32 23.86 -0.66
N PHE A 42 -21.14 22.89 -1.04
CA PHE A 42 -20.73 21.85 -1.98
C PHE A 42 -21.52 21.90 -3.29
N VAL A 43 -20.93 21.32 -4.32
CA VAL A 43 -21.54 21.06 -5.63
C VAL A 43 -21.34 19.60 -6.01
N VAL A 44 -22.33 19.01 -6.68
CA VAL A 44 -22.19 17.69 -7.31
C VAL A 44 -21.41 17.89 -8.61
N ILE A 45 -20.37 17.11 -8.83
CA ILE A 45 -19.53 17.18 -10.04
C ILE A 45 -20.02 16.18 -11.08
N GLU A 46 -20.09 14.90 -10.72
CA GLU A 46 -20.59 13.84 -11.58
C GLU A 46 -21.10 12.66 -10.75
N MET A 47 -21.77 11.72 -11.42
CA MET A 47 -21.99 10.38 -10.90
C MET A 47 -21.67 9.34 -11.99
N ASN A 48 -21.07 8.23 -11.58
CA ASN A 48 -20.72 7.12 -12.44
C ASN A 48 -21.64 5.94 -12.09
N PRO A 49 -22.63 5.58 -12.94
CA PRO A 49 -23.66 4.57 -12.65
C PRO A 49 -23.14 3.14 -12.85
N ARG A 50 -22.00 2.83 -12.25
CA ARG A 50 -21.29 1.54 -12.36
C ARG A 50 -20.19 1.44 -11.30
N VAL A 51 -19.62 0.24 -11.19
CA VAL A 51 -18.31 0.05 -10.54
C VAL A 51 -17.22 0.89 -11.23
N SER A 52 -16.22 1.28 -10.45
CA SER A 52 -15.14 2.18 -10.84
C SER A 52 -13.84 1.79 -10.12
N ARG A 53 -12.71 2.39 -10.52
CA ARG A 53 -11.47 2.30 -9.75
C ARG A 53 -11.67 2.70 -8.28
N SER A 54 -12.53 3.70 -8.02
CA SER A 54 -12.87 4.14 -6.67
C SER A 54 -13.71 3.13 -5.90
N SER A 55 -14.58 2.34 -6.56
CA SER A 55 -15.29 1.26 -5.87
C SER A 55 -14.38 0.07 -5.59
N ALA A 56 -13.43 -0.24 -6.48
CA ALA A 56 -12.40 -1.25 -6.21
C ALA A 56 -11.56 -0.85 -4.99
N LEU A 57 -11.03 0.38 -4.99
CA LEU A 57 -10.34 0.97 -3.85
C LEU A 57 -11.18 0.91 -2.57
N ALA A 58 -12.44 1.34 -2.62
CA ALA A 58 -13.33 1.30 -1.46
C ALA A 58 -13.61 -0.13 -0.96
N SER A 59 -13.71 -1.10 -1.87
CA SER A 59 -13.92 -2.51 -1.50
C SER A 59 -12.72 -3.06 -0.75
N LYS A 60 -11.51 -2.77 -1.23
CA LYS A 60 -10.27 -3.14 -0.53
C LYS A 60 -10.14 -2.40 0.79
N ALA A 61 -10.38 -1.09 0.79
CA ALA A 61 -10.25 -0.26 1.98
C ALA A 61 -11.21 -0.64 3.12
N THR A 62 -12.38 -1.20 2.79
CA THR A 62 -13.41 -1.51 3.80
C THR A 62 -13.57 -3.00 4.09
N GLY A 63 -13.14 -3.87 3.17
CA GLY A 63 -13.51 -5.28 3.17
C GLY A 63 -14.90 -5.57 2.57
N PHE A 64 -15.68 -4.54 2.18
CA PHE A 64 -17.02 -4.70 1.62
C PHE A 64 -16.96 -4.92 0.09
N PRO A 65 -17.36 -6.08 -0.46
CA PRO A 65 -17.12 -6.41 -1.87
C PRO A 65 -18.18 -5.81 -2.79
N ILE A 66 -18.08 -4.50 -3.09
CA ILE A 66 -19.11 -3.71 -3.79
C ILE A 66 -19.56 -4.37 -5.10
N ALA A 67 -18.65 -4.90 -5.91
CA ALA A 67 -18.98 -5.54 -7.18
C ALA A 67 -19.78 -6.84 -7.00
N LYS A 68 -19.37 -7.68 -6.03
CA LYS A 68 -20.05 -8.95 -5.67
C LYS A 68 -21.46 -8.69 -5.16
N ILE A 69 -21.62 -7.70 -4.29
CA ILE A 69 -22.94 -7.28 -3.78
C ILE A 69 -23.80 -6.70 -4.90
N SER A 70 -23.25 -5.80 -5.72
CA SER A 70 -23.98 -5.19 -6.85
C SER A 70 -24.48 -6.24 -7.84
N ALA A 71 -23.71 -7.31 -8.10
CA ALA A 71 -24.13 -8.40 -8.97
C ALA A 71 -25.33 -9.18 -8.39
N LYS A 72 -25.36 -9.42 -7.08
CA LYS A 72 -26.51 -10.06 -6.40
C LYS A 72 -27.75 -9.16 -6.43
N LEU A 73 -27.60 -7.85 -6.17
CA LEU A 73 -28.70 -6.88 -6.25
C LEU A 73 -29.32 -6.84 -7.66
N ALA A 74 -28.48 -6.91 -8.70
CA ALA A 74 -28.93 -6.87 -10.10
C ALA A 74 -29.84 -8.06 -10.49
N VAL A 75 -29.81 -9.17 -9.74
CA VAL A 75 -30.68 -10.33 -9.95
C VAL A 75 -31.82 -10.43 -8.93
N GLY A 76 -32.10 -9.33 -8.21
CA GLY A 76 -33.31 -9.17 -7.39
C GLY A 76 -33.12 -9.35 -5.89
N TYR A 77 -31.90 -9.62 -5.40
CA TYR A 77 -31.65 -9.62 -3.96
C TYR A 77 -31.77 -8.22 -3.36
N THR A 78 -32.07 -8.15 -2.07
CA THR A 78 -31.93 -6.94 -1.26
C THR A 78 -30.70 -7.02 -0.33
N LEU A 79 -30.23 -5.88 0.17
CA LEU A 79 -29.01 -5.84 0.99
C LEU A 79 -29.13 -6.63 2.30
N ASP A 80 -30.33 -6.73 2.88
CA ASP A 80 -30.63 -7.47 4.09
C ASP A 80 -30.65 -9.00 3.90
N GLU A 81 -30.82 -9.47 2.66
CA GLU A 81 -30.77 -10.89 2.31
C GLU A 81 -29.34 -11.41 2.06
N ILE A 82 -28.37 -10.51 1.91
CA ILE A 82 -27.00 -10.84 1.59
C ILE A 82 -26.16 -10.77 2.87
N GLU A 83 -25.48 -11.86 3.20
CA GLU A 83 -24.54 -11.92 4.33
C GLU A 83 -23.27 -11.10 4.07
N ASN A 84 -22.70 -10.50 5.13
CA ASN A 84 -21.39 -9.87 5.09
C ASN A 84 -20.27 -10.93 5.10
N ASP A 85 -19.51 -11.02 4.01
CA ASP A 85 -18.43 -12.00 3.81
C ASP A 85 -17.37 -12.01 4.94
N ILE A 86 -17.10 -10.84 5.54
CA ILE A 86 -16.01 -10.66 6.51
C ILE A 86 -16.43 -11.10 7.92
N THR A 87 -17.57 -10.62 8.40
CA THR A 87 -18.05 -10.93 9.76
C THR A 87 -18.93 -12.17 9.84
N ARG A 88 -19.58 -12.58 8.73
CA ARG A 88 -20.45 -13.77 8.64
C ARG A 88 -21.61 -13.85 9.65
N VAL A 89 -21.87 -12.75 10.35
CA VAL A 89 -22.91 -12.65 11.39
C VAL A 89 -23.78 -11.41 11.20
N THR A 90 -23.43 -10.53 10.26
CA THR A 90 -24.18 -9.32 9.92
C THR A 90 -24.62 -9.36 8.44
N PRO A 91 -25.72 -8.67 8.08
CA PRO A 91 -26.11 -8.51 6.69
C PRO A 91 -25.25 -7.46 5.97
N ALA A 92 -25.38 -7.35 4.65
CA ALA A 92 -24.74 -6.34 3.81
C ALA A 92 -25.42 -4.96 3.85
N CYS A 93 -26.55 -4.81 4.56
CA CYS A 93 -27.28 -3.55 4.71
C CYS A 93 -26.73 -2.64 5.83
N PHE A 94 -25.46 -2.25 5.73
CA PHE A 94 -24.80 -1.38 6.69
C PHE A 94 -23.81 -0.42 6.01
N GLU A 95 -23.27 0.52 6.78
CA GLU A 95 -22.14 1.37 6.36
C GLU A 95 -20.88 0.91 7.11
N PRO A 96 -19.80 0.52 6.40
CA PRO A 96 -18.58 0.09 7.06
C PRO A 96 -17.97 1.17 7.97
N ALA A 97 -17.48 0.74 9.13
CA ALA A 97 -16.67 1.55 10.04
C ALA A 97 -15.22 1.07 10.01
N LEU A 98 -14.28 2.02 10.00
CA LEU A 98 -12.84 1.73 9.89
C LEU A 98 -12.14 2.30 11.11
N ASP A 99 -11.33 1.48 11.79
CA ASP A 99 -10.45 1.88 12.88
C ASP A 99 -9.00 2.12 12.39
N TYR A 100 -8.84 2.33 11.08
CA TYR A 100 -7.57 2.61 10.42
C TYR A 100 -7.75 3.66 9.31
N THR A 101 -6.63 4.14 8.79
CA THR A 101 -6.55 5.03 7.64
C THR A 101 -6.01 4.28 6.43
N VAL A 102 -6.61 4.54 5.27
CA VAL A 102 -6.15 4.03 3.98
C VAL A 102 -5.66 5.20 3.12
N VAL A 103 -4.47 5.06 2.55
CA VAL A 103 -3.91 6.02 1.59
C VAL A 103 -3.68 5.32 0.26
N LYS A 104 -4.08 5.99 -0.82
CA LYS A 104 -3.79 5.56 -2.19
C LYS A 104 -2.94 6.61 -2.90
N ILE A 105 -1.86 6.19 -3.56
CA ILE A 105 -1.00 7.07 -4.37
C ILE A 105 -0.95 6.54 -5.81
N PRO A 106 -1.20 7.39 -6.83
CA PRO A 106 -1.09 6.97 -8.23
C PRO A 106 0.36 6.74 -8.67
N ARG A 107 0.57 5.74 -9.54
CA ARG A 107 1.84 5.44 -10.21
C ARG A 107 1.87 6.07 -11.60
N PHE A 108 2.97 6.72 -11.96
CA PHE A 108 3.18 7.37 -13.27
C PHE A 108 4.44 6.84 -13.95
N THR A 109 4.55 6.90 -15.28
CA THR A 109 5.76 6.47 -16.03
C THR A 109 6.18 7.51 -17.07
N PHE A 110 6.34 8.77 -16.67
CA PHE A 110 6.72 9.86 -17.58
C PHE A 110 8.11 9.69 -18.18
N GLU A 111 9.00 8.94 -17.53
CA GLU A 111 10.31 8.57 -18.05
C GLU A 111 10.25 7.80 -19.38
N LYS A 112 9.10 7.17 -19.69
CA LYS A 112 8.85 6.49 -20.98
C LYS A 112 8.29 7.43 -22.06
N PHE A 113 7.93 8.66 -21.70
CA PHE A 113 7.31 9.65 -22.58
C PHE A 113 8.03 11.00 -22.45
N PRO A 114 9.28 11.13 -22.95
CA PRO A 114 10.10 12.33 -22.74
C PRO A 114 9.51 13.61 -23.34
N LEU A 115 8.58 13.49 -24.30
CA LEU A 115 7.88 14.61 -24.91
C LEU A 115 6.59 15.00 -24.18
N ALA A 116 6.15 14.20 -23.19
CA ALA A 116 4.93 14.47 -22.44
C ALA A 116 5.24 15.34 -21.22
N GLU A 117 4.46 16.39 -21.03
CA GLU A 117 4.60 17.25 -19.85
C GLU A 117 4.11 16.53 -18.58
N PRO A 118 4.94 16.44 -17.53
CA PRO A 118 4.62 15.77 -16.26
C PRO A 118 3.77 16.65 -15.33
N VAL A 119 2.81 17.38 -15.89
CA VAL A 119 1.83 18.21 -15.16
C VAL A 119 0.52 17.46 -15.05
N LEU A 120 -0.04 17.43 -13.84
CA LEU A 120 -1.30 16.76 -13.52
C LEU A 120 -2.48 17.72 -13.66
N GLY A 121 -3.62 17.20 -14.09
CA GLY A 121 -4.86 17.96 -14.25
C GLY A 121 -6.06 17.04 -14.21
N THR A 122 -7.16 17.44 -14.84
CA THR A 122 -8.40 16.64 -14.89
C THR A 122 -8.29 15.39 -15.76
N GLN A 123 -7.41 15.40 -16.77
CA GLN A 123 -7.12 14.22 -17.58
C GLN A 123 -6.10 13.33 -16.86
N MET A 124 -6.48 12.07 -16.64
CA MET A 124 -5.62 11.09 -16.00
C MET A 124 -4.39 10.75 -16.87
N LYS A 125 -3.23 10.66 -16.21
CA LYS A 125 -1.94 10.26 -16.79
C LYS A 125 -1.24 9.14 -16.00
N SER A 126 -1.83 8.69 -14.88
CA SER A 126 -1.32 7.58 -14.07
C SER A 126 -1.58 6.24 -14.75
N VAL A 127 -0.68 5.29 -14.56
CA VAL A 127 -0.71 3.94 -15.16
C VAL A 127 -1.06 2.83 -14.16
N GLY A 128 -1.15 3.17 -12.88
CA GLY A 128 -1.56 2.28 -11.81
C GLY A 128 -1.66 3.02 -10.48
N GLU A 129 -1.77 2.29 -9.39
CA GLU A 129 -1.90 2.83 -8.04
C GLU A 129 -1.41 1.85 -6.97
N ALA A 130 -0.86 2.39 -5.89
CA ALA A 130 -0.55 1.65 -4.68
C ALA A 130 -1.50 2.10 -3.57
N MET A 131 -1.90 1.18 -2.70
CA MET A 131 -2.71 1.44 -1.51
C MET A 131 -1.99 0.92 -0.27
N SER A 132 -2.19 1.57 0.88
CA SER A 132 -1.68 1.08 2.16
C SER A 132 -2.59 1.48 3.32
N PHE A 133 -2.60 0.62 4.32
CA PHE A 133 -3.28 0.83 5.60
C PHE A 133 -2.27 1.32 6.66
N GLY A 134 -2.77 2.05 7.65
CA GLY A 134 -2.07 2.37 8.89
C GLY A 134 -3.06 2.83 9.97
N ARG A 135 -2.71 2.71 11.24
CA ARG A 135 -3.55 3.17 12.37
C ARG A 135 -3.67 4.69 12.44
N ASN A 136 -2.78 5.38 11.74
CA ASN A 136 -2.84 6.82 11.54
C ASN A 136 -2.45 7.18 10.09
N PHE A 137 -2.70 8.43 9.72
CA PHE A 137 -2.42 8.92 8.36
C PHE A 137 -0.92 8.89 8.01
N ARG A 138 -0.03 9.17 8.97
CA ARG A 138 1.41 9.25 8.72
C ARG A 138 1.97 7.87 8.39
N GLU A 139 1.53 6.85 9.13
CA GLU A 139 1.85 5.45 8.84
C GLU A 139 1.34 5.01 7.46
N ALA A 140 0.05 5.22 7.20
CA ALA A 140 -0.57 4.83 5.93
C ALA A 140 0.08 5.55 4.73
N LEU A 141 0.40 6.85 4.87
CA LEU A 141 1.05 7.64 3.84
C LEU A 141 2.45 7.12 3.52
N GLN A 142 3.29 6.93 4.54
CA GLN A 142 4.65 6.46 4.31
C GLN A 142 4.66 5.06 3.68
N LYS A 143 3.84 4.14 4.19
CA LYS A 143 3.65 2.80 3.57
C LYS A 143 3.24 2.90 2.10
N ALA A 144 2.31 3.80 1.79
CA ALA A 144 1.89 4.01 0.40
C ALA A 144 3.02 4.57 -0.47
N MET A 145 3.87 5.45 0.06
CA MET A 145 5.01 6.02 -0.68
C MET A 145 6.04 4.95 -1.06
N TYR A 146 6.47 4.11 -0.12
CA TYR A 146 7.43 3.05 -0.44
C TYR A 146 6.79 1.79 -1.06
N SER A 147 5.45 1.76 -1.21
CA SER A 147 4.74 0.79 -2.06
C SER A 147 4.71 1.18 -3.54
N LEU A 148 5.17 2.37 -3.93
CA LEU A 148 5.04 2.88 -5.30
C LEU A 148 6.00 2.25 -6.32
N GLU A 149 6.97 1.45 -5.88
CA GLU A 149 7.98 0.85 -6.76
C GLU A 149 8.73 1.93 -7.58
N VAL A 150 9.11 3.01 -6.91
CA VAL A 150 9.92 4.13 -7.43
C VAL A 150 11.23 4.32 -6.65
N ASP A 151 11.67 3.26 -5.96
CA ASP A 151 12.85 3.22 -5.10
C ASP A 151 12.82 4.22 -3.92
N SER A 152 11.62 4.64 -3.52
CA SER A 152 11.37 5.52 -2.36
C SER A 152 11.30 4.73 -1.05
N ALA A 153 11.80 5.33 0.04
CA ALA A 153 11.66 4.83 1.41
C ALA A 153 10.71 5.70 2.27
N GLY A 154 10.05 6.70 1.66
CA GLY A 154 9.24 7.72 2.33
C GLY A 154 9.58 9.12 1.82
N PHE A 155 9.80 10.09 2.71
CA PHE A 155 10.20 11.45 2.33
C PHE A 155 11.70 11.57 2.03
N ASP A 156 12.15 10.83 1.01
CA ASP A 156 13.56 10.75 0.59
C ASP A 156 14.19 12.13 0.31
N ARG A 157 15.49 12.26 0.59
CA ARG A 157 16.27 13.46 0.24
C ARG A 157 16.76 13.39 -1.21
N VAL A 158 15.88 13.74 -2.13
CA VAL A 158 16.20 13.75 -3.56
C VAL A 158 17.14 14.92 -3.87
N LYS A 159 18.35 14.63 -4.38
CA LYS A 159 19.41 15.62 -4.63
C LYS A 159 18.94 16.86 -5.41
N LYS A 160 18.10 16.67 -6.45
CA LYS A 160 17.57 17.78 -7.25
C LYS A 160 16.64 18.72 -6.48
N PHE A 161 15.97 18.24 -5.43
CA PHE A 161 15.08 19.07 -4.60
C PHE A 161 15.86 19.74 -3.48
N SER A 162 16.79 19.05 -2.84
CA SER A 162 17.61 19.61 -1.77
C SER A 162 18.58 20.71 -2.23
N ALA A 163 18.79 20.86 -3.53
CA ALA A 163 19.55 21.97 -4.11
C ALA A 163 18.72 23.26 -4.26
N LEU A 164 17.40 23.18 -4.14
CA LEU A 164 16.49 24.31 -4.31
C LEU A 164 16.31 25.09 -3.00
N SER A 165 16.13 26.40 -3.12
CA SER A 165 15.71 27.26 -2.02
C SER A 165 14.25 27.00 -1.62
N LYS A 166 13.87 27.41 -0.40
CA LYS A 166 12.47 27.40 0.07
C LYS A 166 11.52 28.07 -0.95
N GLY A 167 11.94 29.20 -1.54
CA GLY A 167 11.12 29.92 -2.53
C GLY A 167 10.88 29.10 -3.80
N GLU A 168 11.95 28.54 -4.37
CA GLU A 168 11.87 27.69 -5.56
C GLU A 168 11.02 26.42 -5.32
N LEU A 169 11.12 25.82 -4.13
CA LEU A 169 10.27 24.68 -3.75
C LEU A 169 8.79 25.08 -3.67
N LEU A 170 8.48 26.24 -3.06
CA LEU A 170 7.11 26.74 -2.97
C LEU A 170 6.49 27.04 -4.34
N ASP A 171 7.29 27.54 -5.29
CA ASP A 171 6.85 27.77 -6.67
C ASP A 171 6.69 26.43 -7.42
N ALA A 172 7.60 25.47 -7.22
CA ALA A 172 7.52 24.15 -7.83
C ALA A 172 6.27 23.36 -7.39
N ILE A 173 5.94 23.36 -6.09
CA ILE A 173 4.75 22.64 -5.60
C ILE A 173 3.43 23.31 -6.01
N ALA A 174 3.44 24.55 -6.54
CA ALA A 174 2.22 25.18 -7.04
C ALA A 174 1.67 24.45 -8.27
N VAL A 175 2.56 23.87 -9.10
CA VAL A 175 2.19 23.07 -10.26
C VAL A 175 2.17 21.59 -9.88
N PRO A 176 1.01 20.90 -9.92
CA PRO A 176 0.95 19.50 -9.52
C PRO A 176 1.67 18.61 -10.53
N GLY A 177 2.62 17.81 -10.05
CA GLY A 177 3.36 16.80 -10.80
C GLY A 177 3.49 15.50 -10.00
N PRO A 178 4.01 14.41 -10.60
CA PRO A 178 4.22 13.13 -9.93
C PRO A 178 5.05 13.24 -8.64
N GLU A 179 6.04 14.13 -8.63
CA GLU A 179 6.98 14.26 -7.52
C GLU A 179 6.57 15.31 -6.48
N ARG A 180 5.37 15.89 -6.62
CA ARG A 180 4.90 17.02 -5.79
C ARG A 180 4.92 16.70 -4.29
N LEU A 181 4.60 15.45 -3.93
CA LEU A 181 4.59 15.01 -2.53
C LEU A 181 5.98 15.12 -1.88
N TRP A 182 7.03 14.65 -2.56
CA TRP A 182 8.41 14.76 -2.08
C TRP A 182 8.89 16.22 -2.04
N MET A 183 8.56 17.02 -3.05
CA MET A 183 8.88 18.45 -3.07
C MET A 183 8.18 19.22 -1.92
N LEU A 184 6.96 18.83 -1.57
CA LEU A 184 6.24 19.40 -0.42
C LEU A 184 6.95 19.05 0.89
N GLY A 185 7.37 17.79 1.07
CA GLY A 185 8.18 17.39 2.22
C GLY A 185 9.50 18.16 2.32
N GLU A 186 10.20 18.36 1.20
CA GLU A 186 11.42 19.17 1.16
C GLU A 186 11.14 20.65 1.49
N ALA A 187 10.04 21.23 0.99
CA ALA A 187 9.66 22.61 1.31
C ALA A 187 9.47 22.81 2.83
N LEU A 188 8.76 21.90 3.49
CA LEU A 188 8.58 21.91 4.94
C LEU A 188 9.92 21.73 5.66
N ARG A 189 10.79 20.85 5.17
CA ARG A 189 12.15 20.62 5.69
C ARG A 189 13.02 21.88 5.59
N SER A 190 12.82 22.70 4.55
CA SER A 190 13.46 24.02 4.37
C SER A 190 12.80 25.15 5.17
N GLY A 191 11.85 24.85 6.05
CA GLY A 191 11.18 25.83 6.92
C GLY A 191 10.00 26.56 6.27
N ALA A 192 9.37 25.99 5.25
CA ALA A 192 8.05 26.45 4.82
C ALA A 192 6.99 26.18 5.92
N SER A 193 6.12 27.15 6.13
CA SER A 193 4.99 27.01 7.04
C SER A 193 3.83 26.26 6.37
N GLU A 194 2.96 25.69 7.21
CA GLU A 194 1.71 25.07 6.79
C GLU A 194 0.88 26.01 5.89
N ALA A 195 0.80 27.29 6.26
CA ALA A 195 0.06 28.30 5.52
C ALA A 195 0.67 28.61 4.15
N GLU A 196 2.00 28.70 4.04
CA GLU A 196 2.69 28.91 2.75
C GLU A 196 2.46 27.73 1.80
N VAL A 197 2.58 26.50 2.30
CA VAL A 197 2.34 25.30 1.49
C VAL A 197 0.86 25.21 1.08
N HIS A 198 -0.08 25.42 2.00
CA HIS A 198 -1.50 25.42 1.68
C HIS A 198 -1.85 26.47 0.62
N ALA A 199 -1.35 27.70 0.77
CA ALA A 199 -1.61 28.80 -0.17
C ALA A 199 -1.13 28.49 -1.59
N ARG A 200 -0.02 27.75 -1.73
CA ARG A 200 0.50 27.32 -3.05
C ARG A 200 -0.20 26.10 -3.60
N THR A 201 -0.67 25.20 -2.75
CA THR A 201 -1.09 23.86 -3.18
C THR A 201 -2.59 23.58 -3.16
N ALA A 202 -3.33 24.34 -2.36
CA ALA A 202 -4.69 24.06 -1.92
C ALA A 202 -4.87 22.71 -1.18
N VAL A 203 -3.79 22.01 -0.83
CA VAL A 203 -3.86 20.82 0.03
C VAL A 203 -4.30 21.26 1.42
N ASP A 204 -5.31 20.58 1.98
CA ASP A 204 -5.89 20.95 3.28
C ASP A 204 -4.79 21.08 4.36
N PRO A 205 -4.82 22.14 5.19
CA PRO A 205 -3.80 22.37 6.21
C PRO A 205 -3.59 21.19 7.16
N TRP A 206 -4.63 20.37 7.41
CA TRP A 206 -4.50 19.16 8.21
C TRP A 206 -3.46 18.19 7.62
N PHE A 207 -3.53 17.88 6.33
CA PHE A 207 -2.56 16.97 5.69
C PHE A 207 -1.15 17.56 5.66
N VAL A 208 -1.04 18.87 5.42
CA VAL A 208 0.26 19.57 5.44
C VAL A 208 0.90 19.48 6.82
N ARG A 209 0.11 19.65 7.89
CA ARG A 209 0.56 19.49 9.27
C ARG A 209 1.05 18.10 9.58
N GLU A 210 0.29 17.09 9.14
CA GLU A 210 0.63 15.69 9.36
C GLU A 210 1.94 15.31 8.64
N ILE A 211 2.14 15.80 7.41
CA ILE A 211 3.43 15.67 6.73
C ILE A 211 4.53 16.41 7.49
N GLY A 212 4.26 17.63 7.98
CA GLY A 212 5.19 18.40 8.80
C GLY A 212 5.66 17.67 10.05
N LYS A 213 4.78 16.89 10.71
CA LYS A 213 5.14 16.02 11.84
C LYS A 213 6.12 14.93 11.43
N ILE A 214 5.95 14.31 10.26
CA ILE A 214 6.90 13.32 9.72
C ILE A 214 8.27 13.98 9.50
N ILE A 215 8.30 15.17 8.89
CA ILE A 215 9.54 15.90 8.63
C ILE A 215 10.24 16.31 9.94
N GLN A 216 9.47 16.71 10.95
CA GLN A 216 10.00 17.01 12.28
C GLN A 216 10.57 15.75 12.94
N LEU A 217 9.88 14.62 12.84
CA LEU A 217 10.36 13.33 13.34
C LEU A 217 11.68 12.91 12.69
N GLU A 218 11.82 13.07 11.38
CA GLU A 218 13.09 12.81 10.69
C GLU A 218 14.23 13.74 11.16
N LYS A 219 13.91 15.00 11.47
CA LYS A 219 14.87 15.97 12.00
C LYS A 219 15.36 15.56 13.38
N ASP A 220 14.46 15.13 14.25
CA ASP A 220 14.79 14.66 15.60
C ASP A 220 15.60 13.36 15.53
N LEU A 221 15.23 12.44 14.63
CA LEU A 221 15.97 11.22 14.35
C LEU A 221 17.39 11.50 13.82
N ALA A 222 17.57 12.52 12.99
CA ALA A 222 18.90 12.90 12.51
C ALA A 222 19.83 13.41 13.64
N GLN A 223 19.27 13.95 14.73
CA GLN A 223 20.02 14.46 15.88
C GLN A 223 20.28 13.37 16.93
N HIS A 224 19.30 12.50 17.17
CA HIS A 224 19.29 11.56 18.30
C HIS A 224 19.20 10.09 17.89
N GLY A 225 19.42 9.76 16.61
CA GLY A 225 19.03 8.46 16.07
C GLY A 225 19.75 7.24 16.63
N LYS A 226 20.98 7.40 17.12
CA LYS A 226 21.67 6.31 17.82
C LYS A 226 21.00 5.99 19.16
N ASP A 227 20.53 7.00 19.89
CA ASP A 227 19.85 6.82 21.17
C ASP A 227 18.46 6.20 20.95
N VAL A 228 17.76 6.65 19.91
CA VAL A 228 16.48 6.05 19.46
C VAL A 228 16.63 4.56 19.20
N LEU A 229 17.66 4.13 18.45
CA LEU A 229 17.87 2.72 18.11
C LEU A 229 18.17 1.82 19.31
N LEU A 230 18.62 2.41 20.42
CA LEU A 230 18.91 1.71 21.68
C LEU A 230 17.71 1.72 22.63
N ASN A 231 16.67 2.50 22.34
CA ASN A 231 15.45 2.59 23.14
C ASN A 231 14.27 1.94 22.40
N SER A 232 13.78 0.82 22.93
CA SER A 232 12.67 0.07 22.31
C SER A 232 11.40 0.91 22.12
N ASP A 233 11.12 1.82 23.05
CA ASP A 233 9.86 2.57 23.07
C ASP A 233 9.93 3.70 22.05
N ALA A 234 11.04 4.44 22.01
CA ALA A 234 11.28 5.46 20.99
C ALA A 234 11.33 4.86 19.58
N LEU A 235 11.93 3.67 19.42
CA LEU A 235 11.94 2.96 18.15
C LEU A 235 10.51 2.53 17.74
N ALA A 236 9.73 1.98 18.66
CA ALA A 236 8.33 1.60 18.39
C ALA A 236 7.47 2.82 18.00
N GLU A 237 7.65 3.96 18.67
CA GLU A 237 6.98 5.22 18.33
C GLU A 237 7.29 5.64 16.89
N ILE A 238 8.56 5.66 16.49
CA ILE A 238 8.95 6.04 15.12
C ILE A 238 8.42 5.07 14.07
N LYS A 239 8.39 3.76 14.38
CA LYS A 239 7.79 2.75 13.50
C LYS A 239 6.28 2.92 13.38
N ALA A 240 5.58 3.28 14.47
CA ALA A 240 4.14 3.60 14.48
C ALA A 240 3.79 4.83 13.64
N GLU A 241 4.77 5.67 13.33
CA GLU A 241 4.63 6.80 12.41
C GLU A 241 4.87 6.41 10.94
N GLY A 242 5.27 5.17 10.67
CA GLY A 242 5.45 4.61 9.32
C GLY A 242 6.85 4.73 8.73
N LEU A 243 7.87 5.08 9.52
CA LEU A 243 9.23 5.12 8.97
C LEU A 243 9.73 3.70 8.69
N SER A 244 10.13 3.44 7.46
CA SER A 244 10.76 2.17 7.07
C SER A 244 12.15 2.03 7.70
N ASP A 245 12.61 0.79 7.88
CA ASP A 245 13.95 0.48 8.38
C ASP A 245 15.00 1.12 7.45
N LYS A 246 14.76 1.10 6.14
CA LYS A 246 15.58 1.77 5.13
C LYS A 246 15.67 3.28 5.36
N ARG A 247 14.54 3.95 5.63
CA ARG A 247 14.54 5.40 5.85
C ARG A 247 15.26 5.78 7.15
N ILE A 248 15.07 5.01 8.21
CA ILE A 248 15.80 5.20 9.47
C ILE A 248 17.30 5.03 9.24
N ALA A 249 17.69 3.97 8.52
CA ALA A 249 19.08 3.69 8.16
C ALA A 249 19.74 4.85 7.39
N GLU A 250 19.05 5.41 6.39
CA GLU A 250 19.52 6.57 5.63
C GLU A 250 19.73 7.82 6.50
N ILE A 251 18.82 8.08 7.44
CA ILE A 251 18.88 9.27 8.30
C ILE A 251 20.00 9.12 9.35
N VAL A 252 20.13 7.93 9.94
CA VAL A 252 21.12 7.66 11.00
C VAL A 252 22.52 7.40 10.41
N GLY A 253 22.61 6.98 9.16
CA GLY A 253 23.87 6.66 8.48
C GLY A 253 24.41 5.28 8.84
N ILE A 254 23.54 4.27 8.94
CA ILE A 254 23.89 2.87 9.20
C ILE A 254 23.22 1.94 8.17
N PRO A 255 23.65 0.68 8.03
CA PRO A 255 22.96 -0.30 7.19
C PRO A 255 21.51 -0.58 7.64
N GLU A 256 20.61 -0.83 6.69
CA GLU A 256 19.21 -1.24 6.96
C GLU A 256 19.14 -2.49 7.85
N SER A 257 20.03 -3.45 7.64
CA SER A 257 20.12 -4.68 8.44
C SER A 257 20.44 -4.40 9.91
N GLU A 258 21.18 -3.32 10.23
CA GLU A 258 21.44 -2.93 11.61
C GLU A 258 20.17 -2.39 12.29
N VAL A 259 19.40 -1.53 11.62
CA VAL A 259 18.09 -1.05 12.12
C VAL A 259 17.18 -2.25 12.39
N ARG A 260 17.04 -3.16 11.42
CA ARG A 260 16.26 -4.41 11.56
C ARG A 260 16.74 -5.27 12.74
N SER A 261 18.06 -5.35 12.94
CA SER A 261 18.66 -6.11 14.05
C SER A 261 18.40 -5.46 15.42
N HIS A 262 18.47 -4.13 15.53
CA HIS A 262 18.09 -3.40 16.74
C HIS A 262 16.61 -3.61 17.07
N ARG A 263 15.76 -3.42 16.06
CA ARG A 263 14.32 -3.62 16.14
C ARG A 263 13.95 -5.03 16.61
N SER A 264 14.53 -6.06 15.99
CA SER A 264 14.29 -7.46 16.34
C SER A 264 14.76 -7.83 17.75
N ARG A 265 15.94 -7.35 18.19
CA ARG A 265 16.47 -7.60 19.54
C ARG A 265 15.65 -6.95 20.63
N SER A 266 15.08 -5.78 20.34
CA SER A 266 14.24 -5.01 21.26
C SER A 266 12.77 -5.42 21.25
N GLY A 267 12.39 -6.45 20.48
CA GLY A 267 11.01 -6.93 20.39
C GLY A 267 10.05 -5.99 19.67
N VAL A 268 10.56 -5.01 18.92
CA VAL A 268 9.74 -4.03 18.18
C VAL A 268 9.36 -4.65 16.83
N VAL A 269 8.30 -5.43 16.79
CA VAL A 269 7.83 -6.09 15.55
C VAL A 269 6.44 -5.57 15.19
N PRO A 270 6.04 -5.57 13.90
CA PRO A 270 4.70 -5.17 13.55
C PRO A 270 3.70 -6.20 14.08
N GLU A 271 2.58 -5.71 14.57
CA GLU A 271 1.36 -6.51 14.72
C GLU A 271 0.61 -6.49 13.38
N TYR A 272 -0.23 -7.49 13.14
CA TYR A 272 -1.09 -7.49 11.94
C TYR A 272 -2.54 -7.60 12.35
N ASN A 273 -3.28 -6.53 12.04
CA ASN A 273 -4.69 -6.38 12.35
C ASN A 273 -5.53 -6.81 11.16
N LEU A 274 -6.80 -7.15 11.42
CA LEU A 274 -7.75 -7.56 10.41
C LEU A 274 -8.51 -6.37 9.83
N VAL A 275 -8.83 -6.45 8.55
CA VAL A 275 -9.89 -5.66 7.91
C VAL A 275 -11.22 -6.34 8.22
N ASP A 276 -12.06 -5.70 9.03
CA ASP A 276 -13.26 -6.32 9.61
C ASP A 276 -14.60 -5.69 9.18
N THR A 277 -14.58 -4.60 8.41
CA THR A 277 -15.74 -3.76 8.03
C THR A 277 -16.45 -3.00 9.16
N CYS A 278 -16.10 -3.25 10.44
CA CYS A 278 -16.91 -2.84 11.58
C CYS A 278 -16.12 -2.29 12.79
N ALA A 279 -14.82 -2.02 12.63
CA ALA A 279 -13.99 -1.38 13.65
C ALA A 279 -14.01 -2.10 15.01
N GLY A 280 -13.94 -3.43 14.98
CA GLY A 280 -13.91 -4.30 16.16
C GLY A 280 -15.27 -4.55 16.83
N GLU A 281 -16.38 -4.09 16.26
CA GLU A 281 -17.72 -4.37 16.80
C GLU A 281 -18.09 -5.87 16.72
N PHE A 282 -17.68 -6.52 15.63
CA PHE A 282 -17.90 -7.95 15.39
C PHE A 282 -16.59 -8.65 15.07
N GLU A 283 -16.50 -9.94 15.40
CA GLU A 283 -15.36 -10.78 15.03
C GLU A 283 -15.27 -10.93 13.50
N ALA A 284 -14.07 -10.71 12.96
CA ALA A 284 -13.80 -10.97 11.55
C ALA A 284 -13.28 -12.38 11.36
N PHE A 285 -13.92 -13.16 10.48
CA PHE A 285 -13.52 -14.53 10.18
C PHE A 285 -12.63 -14.64 8.93
N THR A 286 -12.47 -13.52 8.21
CA THR A 286 -11.71 -13.47 6.96
C THR A 286 -10.30 -12.93 7.22
N PRO A 287 -9.25 -13.69 6.87
CA PRO A 287 -7.84 -13.37 7.13
C PRO A 287 -7.27 -12.35 6.14
N TYR A 288 -7.84 -11.14 6.18
CA TYR A 288 -7.39 -9.97 5.45
C TYR A 288 -6.63 -9.05 6.40
N TYR A 289 -5.30 -9.07 6.32
CA TYR A 289 -4.40 -8.39 7.24
C TYR A 289 -3.76 -7.13 6.67
N TYR A 290 -3.41 -6.22 7.57
CA TYR A 290 -2.41 -5.18 7.36
C TYR A 290 -1.51 -5.04 8.60
N GLY A 291 -0.24 -4.70 8.38
CA GLY A 291 0.75 -4.52 9.43
C GLY A 291 0.71 -3.12 10.04
N THR A 292 0.88 -3.03 11.35
CA THR A 292 0.99 -1.77 12.10
C THR A 292 1.96 -1.93 13.26
N TYR A 293 2.59 -0.84 13.68
CA TYR A 293 3.31 -0.80 14.95
C TYR A 293 2.45 -0.10 15.99
N GLU A 294 2.04 -0.81 17.04
CA GLU A 294 1.34 -0.20 18.17
C GLU A 294 2.35 0.21 19.27
N PRO A 295 2.23 1.42 19.85
CA PRO A 295 3.03 1.79 21.01
C PRO A 295 2.78 0.84 22.19
N LYS A 296 3.79 0.62 23.04
CA LYS A 296 3.62 -0.19 24.25
C LYS A 296 2.48 0.37 25.12
N GLY A 297 1.50 -0.48 25.42
CA GLY A 297 0.34 -0.13 26.24
C GLY A 297 -0.90 0.33 25.45
N ALA A 298 -0.84 0.34 24.11
CA ALA A 298 -2.05 0.38 23.30
C ALA A 298 -2.95 -0.82 23.64
N ILE A 299 -4.27 -0.62 23.55
CA ILE A 299 -5.22 -1.73 23.66
C ILE A 299 -4.96 -2.62 22.46
N GLN A 300 -4.27 -3.73 22.68
CA GLN A 300 -4.08 -4.74 21.67
C GLN A 300 -5.47 -5.22 21.25
N ASN A 301 -5.87 -4.88 20.03
CA ASN A 301 -6.92 -5.60 19.34
C ASN A 301 -6.32 -6.94 18.89
N THR A 302 -6.00 -7.81 19.86
CA THR A 302 -5.67 -9.21 19.60
C THR A 302 -6.94 -9.93 19.19
N MET A 303 -7.44 -9.62 17.99
CA MET A 303 -8.32 -10.53 17.29
C MET A 303 -7.53 -11.83 17.14
N SER A 304 -8.07 -12.92 17.67
CA SER A 304 -7.52 -14.25 17.41
C SER A 304 -7.39 -14.43 15.91
N ASP A 305 -6.24 -14.92 15.44
CA ASP A 305 -6.05 -15.29 14.04
C ASP A 305 -7.25 -16.16 13.62
N PRO A 306 -8.08 -15.73 12.66
CA PRO A 306 -9.35 -16.41 12.35
C PRO A 306 -9.17 -17.86 11.90
N GLN A 307 -7.99 -18.17 11.37
CA GLN A 307 -7.63 -19.54 10.98
C GLN A 307 -6.89 -20.29 12.09
N GLY A 308 -6.47 -19.59 13.15
CA GLY A 308 -5.58 -20.09 14.19
C GLY A 308 -4.27 -20.67 13.63
N THR A 309 -3.47 -21.28 14.49
CA THR A 309 -2.55 -22.32 14.02
C THR A 309 -3.40 -23.55 13.70
N SER A 310 -3.93 -23.63 12.48
CA SER A 310 -4.76 -24.74 12.00
C SER A 310 -4.31 -26.09 12.57
N LYS A 311 -5.26 -26.85 13.15
CA LYS A 311 -5.07 -28.22 13.68
C LYS A 311 -4.67 -29.25 12.60
N ASN A 312 -4.60 -28.85 11.34
CA ASN A 312 -3.96 -29.59 10.26
C ASN A 312 -2.78 -28.76 9.73
N GLU A 313 -1.55 -29.23 9.94
CA GLU A 313 -0.26 -28.62 9.54
C GLU A 313 -0.11 -28.51 8.01
N LYS A 314 -0.99 -27.75 7.33
CA LYS A 314 -0.78 -27.44 5.92
C LYS A 314 0.50 -26.63 5.78
N LYS A 315 1.30 -26.96 4.78
CA LYS A 315 2.50 -26.19 4.43
C LYS A 315 2.07 -24.86 3.84
N ARG A 316 2.57 -23.77 4.40
CA ARG A 316 2.30 -22.41 3.91
C ARG A 316 3.23 -22.03 2.79
N VAL A 317 2.68 -21.48 1.70
CA VAL A 317 3.47 -20.94 0.60
C VAL A 317 3.11 -19.48 0.42
N VAL A 318 4.10 -18.60 0.59
CA VAL A 318 3.95 -17.16 0.38
C VAL A 318 4.13 -16.85 -1.10
N ILE A 319 3.25 -16.03 -1.65
CA ILE A 319 3.30 -15.53 -3.02
C ILE A 319 3.49 -14.03 -2.94
N LEU A 320 4.58 -13.53 -3.49
CA LEU A 320 4.81 -12.10 -3.62
C LEU A 320 4.16 -11.59 -4.90
N GLY A 321 3.25 -10.64 -4.76
CA GLY A 321 2.53 -10.00 -5.86
C GLY A 321 3.39 -9.02 -6.66
N SER A 322 2.73 -8.23 -7.51
CA SER A 322 3.40 -7.32 -8.44
C SER A 322 3.55 -5.88 -7.95
N GLY A 323 2.85 -5.50 -6.88
CA GLY A 323 2.71 -4.10 -6.50
C GLY A 323 1.92 -3.30 -7.55
N PRO A 324 2.03 -1.96 -7.53
CA PRO A 324 1.28 -1.10 -8.44
C PRO A 324 1.64 -1.37 -9.91
N ASN A 325 0.60 -1.49 -10.75
CA ASN A 325 0.77 -1.64 -12.19
C ASN A 325 1.56 -0.47 -12.80
N ARG A 326 2.39 -0.78 -13.79
CA ARG A 326 3.13 0.18 -14.62
C ARG A 326 3.40 -0.39 -16.00
N ILE A 327 3.79 0.46 -16.95
CA ILE A 327 4.08 -0.01 -18.32
C ILE A 327 5.20 -1.06 -18.28
N GLY A 328 4.89 -2.27 -18.73
CA GLY A 328 5.80 -3.44 -18.72
C GLY A 328 5.67 -4.33 -17.47
N GLN A 329 4.86 -3.94 -16.48
CA GLN A 329 4.46 -4.73 -15.33
C GLN A 329 2.98 -4.50 -15.06
N GLY A 330 2.14 -5.21 -15.82
CA GLY A 330 0.70 -5.10 -15.73
C GLY A 330 0.03 -6.30 -15.06
N ILE A 331 -1.25 -6.46 -15.41
CA ILE A 331 -2.14 -7.49 -14.88
C ILE A 331 -1.69 -8.92 -15.19
N GLU A 332 -0.81 -9.11 -16.18
CA GLU A 332 -0.25 -10.42 -16.54
C GLU A 332 0.50 -11.07 -15.36
N PHE A 333 1.16 -10.28 -14.51
CA PHE A 333 1.87 -10.79 -13.33
C PHE A 333 0.90 -11.10 -12.19
N ASP A 334 -0.13 -10.27 -12.02
CA ASP A 334 -1.21 -10.55 -11.07
C ASP A 334 -1.93 -11.86 -11.40
N TYR A 335 -2.22 -12.10 -12.69
CA TYR A 335 -2.80 -13.34 -13.18
C TYR A 335 -1.96 -14.57 -12.78
N CYS A 336 -0.63 -14.51 -12.93
CA CYS A 336 0.27 -15.58 -12.51
C CYS A 336 0.21 -15.81 -10.99
N CYS A 337 0.19 -14.75 -10.18
CA CYS A 337 0.07 -14.83 -8.72
C CYS A 337 -1.26 -15.45 -8.28
N VAL A 338 -2.37 -15.07 -8.92
CA VAL A 338 -3.71 -15.67 -8.68
C VAL A 338 -3.69 -17.16 -8.99
N HIS A 339 -3.16 -17.54 -10.15
CA HIS A 339 -3.08 -18.96 -10.54
C HIS A 339 -2.18 -19.79 -9.61
N ALA A 340 -1.11 -19.21 -9.06
CA ALA A 340 -0.32 -19.86 -8.02
C ALA A 340 -1.16 -20.14 -6.77
N ALA A 341 -1.91 -19.15 -6.27
CA ALA A 341 -2.73 -19.30 -5.08
C ALA A 341 -3.79 -20.40 -5.27
N LEU A 342 -4.52 -20.36 -6.39
CA LEU A 342 -5.52 -21.37 -6.74
C LEU A 342 -4.91 -22.78 -6.85
N SER A 343 -3.78 -22.90 -7.54
CA SER A 343 -3.10 -24.20 -7.71
C SER A 343 -2.56 -24.74 -6.39
N LEU A 344 -2.03 -23.89 -5.52
CA LEU A 344 -1.53 -24.28 -4.20
C LEU A 344 -2.68 -24.78 -3.31
N ALA A 345 -3.81 -24.08 -3.32
CA ALA A 345 -5.01 -24.49 -2.59
C ALA A 345 -5.54 -25.86 -3.07
N GLU A 346 -5.62 -26.08 -4.39
CA GLU A 346 -6.00 -27.38 -4.97
C GLU A 346 -5.06 -28.53 -4.59
N ASN A 347 -3.78 -28.21 -4.35
CA ASN A 347 -2.75 -29.17 -3.93
C ASN A 347 -2.58 -29.27 -2.41
N GLY A 348 -3.50 -28.69 -1.62
CA GLY A 348 -3.53 -28.84 -0.17
C GLY A 348 -2.52 -27.98 0.61
N TYR A 349 -1.90 -27.00 -0.04
CA TYR A 349 -1.10 -25.97 0.63
C TYR A 349 -2.00 -24.87 1.19
N GLU A 350 -1.46 -24.09 2.12
CA GLU A 350 -2.08 -22.85 2.58
C GLU A 350 -1.37 -21.69 1.87
N SER A 351 -2.12 -20.95 1.05
CA SER A 351 -1.62 -19.86 0.23
C SER A 351 -1.63 -18.54 0.98
N VAL A 352 -0.50 -17.85 1.01
CA VAL A 352 -0.35 -16.53 1.66
C VAL A 352 0.01 -15.49 0.61
N MET A 353 -0.92 -14.61 0.27
CA MET A 353 -0.68 -13.54 -0.71
C MET A 353 -0.13 -12.29 -0.02
N VAL A 354 0.92 -11.69 -0.59
CA VAL A 354 1.42 -10.37 -0.18
C VAL A 354 1.40 -9.44 -1.39
N ASN A 355 0.55 -8.41 -1.39
CA ASN A 355 0.48 -7.42 -2.47
C ASN A 355 -0.19 -6.12 -1.97
N CYS A 356 0.04 -5.00 -2.65
CA CYS A 356 -0.48 -3.68 -2.27
C CYS A 356 -1.24 -2.94 -3.40
N ASN A 357 -1.56 -3.64 -4.49
CA ASN A 357 -2.33 -3.09 -5.60
C ASN A 357 -3.84 -3.24 -5.33
N PRO A 358 -4.61 -2.15 -5.22
CA PRO A 358 -6.05 -2.24 -4.91
C PRO A 358 -6.91 -2.64 -6.11
N GLU A 359 -6.37 -2.59 -7.33
CA GLU A 359 -7.12 -2.89 -8.56
C GLU A 359 -7.17 -4.37 -8.90
N THR A 360 -6.40 -5.21 -8.20
CA THR A 360 -6.12 -6.58 -8.63
C THR A 360 -6.95 -7.65 -7.92
N VAL A 361 -7.01 -8.81 -8.56
CA VAL A 361 -7.70 -9.99 -8.01
C VAL A 361 -6.82 -10.67 -6.96
N SER A 362 -5.49 -10.57 -7.04
CA SER A 362 -4.64 -11.14 -5.99
C SER A 362 -4.96 -10.55 -4.60
N THR A 363 -5.41 -9.30 -4.54
CA THR A 363 -5.76 -8.63 -3.28
C THR A 363 -7.25 -8.75 -2.93
N ASP A 364 -8.02 -9.57 -3.65
CA ASP A 364 -9.30 -10.06 -3.13
C ASP A 364 -9.04 -11.13 -2.06
N TYR A 365 -9.67 -10.98 -0.90
CA TYR A 365 -9.52 -11.91 0.21
C TYR A 365 -10.03 -13.33 -0.09
N ASP A 366 -10.83 -13.50 -1.16
CA ASP A 366 -11.31 -14.80 -1.64
C ASP A 366 -10.24 -15.58 -2.46
N THR A 367 -9.14 -14.92 -2.86
CA THR A 367 -8.14 -15.51 -3.77
C THR A 367 -7.12 -16.41 -3.08
N SER A 368 -6.79 -16.12 -1.83
CA SER A 368 -5.77 -16.83 -1.05
C SER A 368 -6.28 -17.14 0.34
N ASP A 369 -5.74 -18.17 0.97
CA ASP A 369 -6.11 -18.50 2.35
C ASP A 369 -5.81 -17.36 3.31
N ARG A 370 -4.75 -16.57 3.06
CA ARG A 370 -4.36 -15.42 3.90
C ARG A 370 -3.86 -14.28 3.03
N LEU A 371 -4.42 -13.08 3.20
CA LEU A 371 -4.03 -11.89 2.44
C LEU A 371 -3.34 -10.88 3.36
N TYR A 372 -2.10 -10.52 3.02
CA TYR A 372 -1.38 -9.40 3.61
C TYR A 372 -1.35 -8.24 2.61
N PHE A 373 -2.10 -7.19 2.90
CA PHE A 373 -2.11 -5.99 2.07
C PHE A 373 -0.98 -5.05 2.50
N GLU A 374 0.23 -5.45 2.14
CA GLU A 374 1.48 -4.85 2.61
C GLU A 374 2.41 -4.44 1.46
N PRO A 375 3.28 -3.44 1.70
CA PRO A 375 4.35 -3.06 0.78
C PRO A 375 5.25 -4.26 0.43
N LEU A 376 5.67 -4.36 -0.83
CA LEU A 376 6.62 -5.38 -1.29
C LEU A 376 8.06 -4.93 -1.05
N THR A 377 8.42 -4.78 0.22
CA THR A 377 9.77 -4.43 0.65
C THR A 377 10.43 -5.61 1.36
N LEU A 378 11.76 -5.63 1.41
CA LEU A 378 12.50 -6.63 2.17
C LEU A 378 12.03 -6.66 3.63
N GLU A 379 11.88 -5.49 4.25
CA GLU A 379 11.38 -5.36 5.63
C GLU A 379 10.01 -6.02 5.83
N SER A 380 9.01 -5.65 5.03
CA SER A 380 7.64 -6.16 5.18
C SER A 380 7.57 -7.66 4.93
N VAL A 381 8.25 -8.15 3.87
CA VAL A 381 8.27 -9.58 3.53
C VAL A 381 8.95 -10.40 4.63
N LEU A 382 10.08 -9.95 5.18
CA LEU A 382 10.74 -10.67 6.28
C LEU A 382 9.88 -10.73 7.54
N ASN A 383 9.17 -9.64 7.88
CA ASN A 383 8.25 -9.64 9.02
C ASN A 383 7.11 -10.66 8.81
N ILE A 384 6.55 -10.75 7.60
CA ILE A 384 5.50 -11.73 7.25
C ILE A 384 6.06 -13.15 7.30
N CYS A 385 7.22 -13.41 6.68
CA CYS A 385 7.86 -14.72 6.71
C CYS A 385 8.17 -15.18 8.14
N LYS A 386 8.60 -14.27 9.02
CA LYS A 386 8.85 -14.59 10.44
C LYS A 386 7.56 -14.96 11.18
N ARG A 387 6.44 -14.29 10.87
CA ARG A 387 5.12 -14.60 11.44
C ARG A 387 4.56 -15.92 10.92
N GLU A 388 4.62 -16.13 9.61
CA GLU A 388 3.97 -17.25 8.94
C GLU A 388 4.80 -18.54 8.95
N ASN A 389 6.13 -18.43 9.10
CA ASN A 389 7.10 -19.53 9.00
C ASN A 389 6.82 -20.43 7.78
N PRO A 390 6.91 -19.88 6.56
CA PRO A 390 6.44 -20.57 5.37
C PRO A 390 7.33 -21.75 4.99
N TYR A 391 6.71 -22.77 4.40
CA TYR A 391 7.42 -23.85 3.72
C TYR A 391 8.23 -23.32 2.54
N GLY A 392 7.75 -22.27 1.88
CA GLY A 392 8.44 -21.64 0.77
C GLY A 392 7.83 -20.32 0.32
N VAL A 393 8.60 -19.56 -0.45
CA VAL A 393 8.20 -18.26 -1.00
C VAL A 393 8.40 -18.26 -2.52
N ILE A 394 7.37 -17.85 -3.26
CA ILE A 394 7.38 -17.67 -4.71
C ILE A 394 7.62 -16.19 -5.01
N VAL A 395 8.69 -15.93 -5.76
CA VAL A 395 9.14 -14.56 -6.13
C VAL A 395 9.11 -14.31 -7.64
N GLN A 396 8.85 -15.34 -8.44
CA GLN A 396 9.02 -15.31 -9.89
C GLN A 396 7.77 -14.80 -10.64
N PHE A 397 6.62 -14.73 -9.97
CA PHE A 397 5.33 -14.49 -10.64
C PHE A 397 4.88 -13.03 -10.61
N GLY A 398 5.31 -12.25 -9.62
CA GLY A 398 4.95 -10.84 -9.49
C GLY A 398 5.80 -9.88 -10.35
N GLY A 399 6.62 -10.38 -11.28
CA GLY A 399 7.48 -9.54 -12.12
C GLY A 399 8.67 -8.96 -11.36
N GLN A 400 9.17 -7.78 -11.77
CA GLN A 400 10.47 -7.29 -11.30
C GLN A 400 10.52 -6.95 -9.80
N THR A 401 9.39 -6.55 -9.21
CA THR A 401 9.34 -6.13 -7.80
C THR A 401 9.80 -7.24 -6.86
N PRO A 402 9.18 -8.43 -6.85
CA PRO A 402 9.68 -9.54 -6.05
C PRO A 402 11.00 -10.13 -6.55
N LEU A 403 11.29 -10.10 -7.87
CA LEU A 403 12.57 -10.58 -8.41
C LEU A 403 13.76 -9.79 -7.83
N LYS A 404 13.64 -8.46 -7.68
CA LYS A 404 14.67 -7.61 -7.04
C LYS A 404 14.92 -7.96 -5.57
N LEU A 405 13.94 -8.55 -4.89
CA LEU A 405 14.06 -8.95 -3.49
C LEU A 405 14.67 -10.35 -3.33
N ALA A 406 14.67 -11.17 -4.39
CA ALA A 406 14.98 -12.60 -4.31
C ALA A 406 16.35 -12.88 -3.65
N GLN A 407 17.39 -12.17 -4.05
CA GLN A 407 18.74 -12.35 -3.50
C GLN A 407 18.82 -11.95 -2.03
N ALA A 408 18.26 -10.79 -1.67
CA ALA A 408 18.28 -10.31 -0.29
C ALA A 408 17.42 -11.17 0.66
N LEU A 409 16.34 -11.78 0.15
CA LEU A 409 15.53 -12.74 0.90
C LEU A 409 16.29 -14.06 1.15
N ASP A 410 17.01 -14.56 0.15
CA ASP A 410 17.84 -15.77 0.24
C ASP A 410 18.99 -15.60 1.25
N GLU A 411 19.65 -14.44 1.24
CA GLU A 411 20.69 -14.08 2.20
C GLU A 411 20.18 -14.03 3.66
N GLU A 412 18.89 -13.74 3.85
CA GLU A 412 18.21 -13.78 5.15
C GLU A 412 17.63 -15.17 5.48
N GLY A 413 17.87 -16.17 4.63
CA GLY A 413 17.48 -17.56 4.84
C GLY A 413 16.01 -17.86 4.52
N VAL A 414 15.34 -17.00 3.74
CA VAL A 414 13.96 -17.25 3.29
C VAL A 414 13.95 -18.39 2.26
N PRO A 415 13.11 -19.43 2.42
CA PRO A 415 13.08 -20.58 1.52
C PRO A 415 12.45 -20.22 0.16
N ILE A 416 13.24 -19.77 -0.81
CA ILE A 416 12.76 -19.48 -2.16
C ILE A 416 12.46 -20.79 -2.90
N LEU A 417 11.22 -20.94 -3.40
CA LEU A 417 10.81 -22.08 -4.23
C LEU A 417 11.07 -21.81 -5.71
N GLY A 418 11.26 -22.85 -6.51
CA GLY A 418 11.41 -22.73 -7.96
C GLY A 418 12.84 -22.36 -8.39
N THR A 419 12.95 -21.54 -9.43
CA THR A 419 14.26 -21.06 -9.92
C THR A 419 14.99 -20.27 -8.84
N THR A 420 16.23 -20.66 -8.54
CA THR A 420 17.00 -20.05 -7.46
C THR A 420 17.37 -18.60 -7.76
N PRO A 421 17.56 -17.75 -6.74
CA PRO A 421 18.03 -16.38 -6.90
C PRO A 421 19.33 -16.28 -7.72
N GLN A 422 20.27 -17.20 -7.51
CA GLN A 422 21.52 -17.24 -8.27
C GLN A 422 21.29 -17.55 -9.76
N SER A 423 20.26 -18.35 -10.08
CA SER A 423 19.88 -18.67 -11.46
C SER A 423 19.14 -17.50 -12.13
N ILE A 424 18.35 -16.75 -11.35
CA ILE A 424 17.72 -15.50 -11.81
C ILE A 424 18.82 -14.49 -12.15
N ASP A 425 19.76 -14.25 -11.24
CA ASP A 425 20.87 -13.31 -11.43
C ASP A 425 21.76 -13.72 -12.61
N LEU A 426 22.03 -15.02 -12.79
CA LEU A 426 22.74 -15.56 -13.94
C LEU A 426 22.08 -15.20 -15.29
N ALA A 427 20.75 -15.07 -15.31
CA ALA A 427 20.00 -14.74 -16.53
C ALA A 427 19.76 -13.22 -16.70
N GLU A 428 19.63 -12.46 -15.62
CA GLU A 428 19.46 -11.00 -15.67
C GLU A 428 20.78 -10.25 -15.91
N ASP A 429 21.90 -10.78 -15.42
CA ASP A 429 23.23 -10.22 -15.66
C ASP A 429 23.71 -10.56 -17.08
N ARG A 430 23.97 -9.51 -17.86
CA ARG A 430 24.34 -9.62 -19.28
C ARG A 430 25.67 -10.34 -19.50
N GLU A 431 26.65 -10.13 -18.63
CA GLU A 431 27.97 -10.76 -18.72
C GLU A 431 27.86 -12.25 -18.38
N ARG A 432 27.18 -12.56 -17.27
CA ARG A 432 26.99 -13.93 -16.81
C ARG A 432 26.17 -14.73 -17.83
N PHE A 433 25.08 -14.16 -18.36
CA PHE A 433 24.25 -14.81 -19.37
C PHE A 433 25.00 -15.04 -20.69
N ALA A 434 25.81 -14.07 -21.14
CA ALA A 434 26.66 -14.25 -22.32
C ALA A 434 27.68 -15.38 -22.13
N GLY A 435 28.22 -15.53 -20.91
CA GLY A 435 29.03 -16.70 -20.53
C GLY A 435 28.29 -18.02 -20.73
N VAL A 436 27.04 -18.11 -20.26
CA VAL A 436 26.19 -19.31 -20.44
C VAL A 436 25.96 -19.62 -21.93
N LEU A 437 25.64 -18.62 -22.75
CA LEU A 437 25.41 -18.82 -24.18
C LEU A 437 26.68 -19.30 -24.90
N LYS A 438 27.84 -18.77 -24.51
CA LYS A 438 29.14 -19.20 -25.03
C LYS A 438 29.43 -20.65 -24.67
N ASP A 439 29.21 -21.04 -23.41
CA ASP A 439 29.41 -22.40 -22.93
C ASP A 439 28.47 -23.40 -23.63
N LEU A 440 27.25 -22.98 -23.95
CA LEU A 440 26.26 -23.77 -24.70
C LEU A 440 26.43 -23.72 -26.23
N ASN A 441 27.41 -22.97 -26.74
CA ASN A 441 27.62 -22.76 -28.17
C ASN A 441 26.37 -22.24 -28.91
N LEU A 442 25.64 -21.31 -28.28
CA LEU A 442 24.48 -20.65 -28.86
C LEU A 442 24.86 -19.29 -29.47
N LYS A 443 24.12 -18.88 -30.51
CA LYS A 443 24.35 -17.60 -31.18
C LYS A 443 23.83 -16.44 -30.32
N GLN A 444 24.66 -15.42 -30.16
CA GLN A 444 24.29 -14.12 -29.59
C GLN A 444 24.79 -13.02 -30.54
N THR A 445 24.02 -11.95 -30.72
CA THR A 445 24.49 -10.76 -31.43
C THR A 445 25.62 -10.08 -30.68
N GLU A 446 26.62 -9.55 -31.39
CA GLU A 446 27.68 -8.77 -30.77
C GLU A 446 27.08 -7.55 -30.03
N PHE A 447 27.57 -7.30 -28.82
CA PHE A 447 27.18 -6.14 -28.02
C PHE A 447 28.44 -5.51 -27.41
N ALA A 448 28.46 -4.18 -27.32
CA ALA A 448 29.54 -3.44 -26.67
C ALA A 448 29.27 -3.39 -25.16
N PHE A 449 30.30 -3.67 -24.36
CA PHE A 449 30.31 -3.53 -22.90
C PHE A 449 30.47 -2.08 -22.48
#